data_AF-A0A8K0EX31-F1
#
_entry.id   AF-A0A8K0EX31-F1
#
_cell.length_a   1.000
_cell.length_b   1.000
_cell.length_c   1.000
_cell.angle_alpha   90.00
_cell.angle_beta   90.00
_cell.angle_gamma   90.00
#
_symmetry.space_group_name_H-M   'P 1'
#
loop_
_entity.id
_entity.type
_entity.pdbx_description
1 polymer ?
#
loop_
_entity_poly.entity_id
_entity_poly.type
_entity_poly.pdbx_seq_one_letter_code
_entity_poly.pdbx_strand_id
1 'polypeptide(L)'
;MSAEKVLYGPIEPGTPSRGERAAGSRVSLVGVFGAAALFTAAVVLAMVLNNMSQQMARDHEEIMILKTRAEKDRLETMAMMERITVLESLIRGVEHFPPSHAEEFDTGSVHEHLEAEDLGDVLTADTEDVPSDKDTPRDLKKRSRRSASNLAELLTRISNLRGALESPDSDAPEAQDTPVQKREFGHPTGGAVYIRWGRKGCPSTATRLYSGIAGGTHFAQAGGGTNYLCLPKNPQWGSYLDGHQLSSAYIYGAEYELSHDVPFGSKSLHNQNVPCAVCHNLHHNNQLMIPARKTCPAGWFPEYDGYLMASYRDHAGAKEFVCMDKKPEAETGGHLNQDGALFYPVEAVCGSLPCPNYVQGRELTCVVCSQ
;
A
#
# COMPACT_ATOMS: atom_id res chain seq x y z
N MET A 1 43.26 57.45 7.23
CA MET A 1 43.68 58.82 6.90
C MET A 1 42.83 59.28 5.73
N SER A 2 42.22 60.46 5.69
CA SER A 2 41.67 61.27 6.80
C SER A 2 40.52 62.11 6.20
N ALA A 3 39.47 62.39 6.96
CA ALA A 3 38.38 63.24 6.46
C ALA A 3 38.79 64.72 6.51
N GLU A 4 38.40 65.49 5.49
CA GLU A 4 38.63 66.93 5.44
C GLU A 4 37.47 67.70 6.08
N LYS A 5 37.80 68.66 6.95
CA LYS A 5 36.86 69.58 7.61
C LYS A 5 36.96 70.95 6.94
N VAL A 6 35.84 71.66 6.81
CA VAL A 6 35.82 73.14 6.74
C VAL A 6 34.68 73.66 7.63
N LEU A 7 34.96 74.70 8.43
CA LEU A 7 34.02 75.37 9.35
C LEU A 7 34.44 76.84 9.53
N TYR A 8 33.50 77.69 9.99
CA TYR A 8 33.57 79.12 10.37
C TYR A 8 33.41 80.14 9.22
N GLY A 9 32.65 81.24 9.37
CA GLY A 9 31.83 81.80 10.48
C GLY A 9 31.02 83.02 9.95
N PRO A 10 30.73 84.12 10.70
CA PRO A 10 30.50 84.30 12.15
C PRO A 10 29.38 85.35 12.55
N ILE A 11 29.02 85.45 13.86
CA ILE A 11 28.55 86.66 14.65
C ILE A 11 27.23 87.44 14.28
N GLU A 12 26.36 87.95 15.18
CA GLU A 12 25.94 87.61 16.58
C GLU A 12 24.41 87.90 16.90
N PRO A 13 23.91 89.02 17.52
CA PRO A 13 22.94 88.84 18.62
C PRO A 13 21.61 89.67 18.62
N GLY A 14 20.63 89.20 19.40
CA GLY A 14 19.40 89.94 19.79
C GLY A 14 18.73 89.37 21.06
N THR A 15 18.38 90.23 22.02
CA THR A 15 17.99 89.90 23.41
C THR A 15 16.45 89.83 23.66
N PRO A 16 15.97 89.33 24.82
CA PRO A 16 14.67 88.64 24.92
C PRO A 16 13.52 89.43 25.59
N SER A 17 12.31 88.86 25.56
CA SER A 17 11.15 89.25 26.38
C SER A 17 10.70 88.13 27.34
N ARG A 18 9.89 88.48 28.35
CA ARG A 18 9.85 87.86 29.69
C ARG A 18 8.41 87.60 30.17
N GLY A 19 8.21 86.50 30.90
CA GLY A 19 6.99 86.19 31.68
C GLY A 19 6.33 84.87 31.26
N GLU A 20 5.82 84.00 32.15
CA GLU A 20 5.70 84.04 33.62
C GLU A 20 5.79 82.62 34.23
N ARG A 21 5.96 82.53 35.56
CA ARG A 21 5.98 81.25 36.30
C ARG A 21 4.61 80.97 36.91
N ALA A 22 4.18 79.71 36.88
CA ALA A 22 3.31 79.13 37.91
C ALA A 22 3.72 77.68 38.17
N ALA A 23 3.86 77.31 39.45
CA ALA A 23 4.14 75.94 39.88
C ALA A 23 2.86 75.29 40.40
N GLY A 24 2.61 74.02 40.05
CA GLY A 24 1.40 73.31 40.47
C GLY A 24 1.49 71.80 40.28
N SER A 25 1.60 71.09 41.41
CA SER A 25 1.33 69.66 41.68
C SER A 25 1.26 68.66 40.50
N ARG A 26 2.26 67.77 40.40
CA ARG A 26 2.15 66.51 39.63
C ARG A 26 1.48 65.44 40.48
N VAL A 27 0.18 65.22 40.29
CA VAL A 27 -0.49 63.98 40.77
C VAL A 27 -0.21 62.86 39.76
N SER A 28 0.12 61.67 40.28
CA SER A 28 0.60 60.54 39.47
C SER A 28 -0.49 59.93 38.59
N LEU A 29 -0.35 60.05 37.26
CA LEU A 29 -1.20 59.36 36.29
C LEU A 29 -0.66 57.98 35.85
N VAL A 30 0.39 57.48 36.51
CA VAL A 30 1.08 56.22 36.12
C VAL A 30 0.44 54.98 36.76
N GLY A 31 -0.36 55.14 37.82
CA GLY A 31 -0.91 54.02 38.59
C GLY A 31 -2.05 53.22 37.93
N VAL A 32 -2.84 53.83 37.04
CA VAL A 32 -4.09 53.24 36.54
C VAL A 32 -3.86 52.30 35.34
N PHE A 33 -2.97 52.67 34.41
CA PHE A 33 -2.70 51.87 33.22
C PHE A 33 -1.84 50.63 33.48
N GLY A 34 -0.92 50.69 34.46
CA GLY A 34 -0.12 49.52 34.84
C GLY A 34 -0.95 48.39 35.45
N ALA A 35 -1.94 48.72 36.28
CA ALA A 35 -2.85 47.73 36.86
C ALA A 35 -3.69 47.03 35.78
N ALA A 36 -4.30 47.78 34.85
CA ALA A 36 -5.12 47.21 33.79
C ALA A 36 -4.35 46.22 32.90
N ALA A 37 -3.11 46.55 32.52
CA ALA A 37 -2.26 45.66 31.74
C ALA A 37 -1.92 44.34 32.48
N LEU A 38 -1.59 44.43 33.78
CA LEU A 38 -1.32 43.26 34.62
C LEU A 38 -2.57 42.39 34.83
N PHE A 39 -3.75 42.99 35.02
CA PHE A 39 -5.01 42.26 35.11
C PHE A 39 -5.34 41.53 33.79
N THR A 40 -5.17 42.17 32.63
CA THR A 40 -5.40 41.50 31.34
C THR A 40 -4.43 40.34 31.11
N ALA A 41 -3.13 40.50 31.45
CA ALA A 41 -2.16 39.42 31.33
C ALA A 41 -2.47 38.25 32.28
N ALA A 42 -2.89 38.53 33.52
CA ALA A 42 -3.27 37.52 34.49
C ALA A 42 -4.54 36.74 34.07
N VAL A 43 -5.54 37.42 33.49
CA VAL A 43 -6.75 36.78 32.96
C VAL A 43 -6.43 35.88 31.76
N VAL A 44 -5.61 36.34 30.81
CA VAL A 44 -5.18 35.51 29.68
C VAL A 44 -4.39 34.28 30.15
N LEU A 45 -3.47 34.45 31.12
CA LEU A 45 -2.72 33.33 31.69
C LEU A 45 -3.66 32.33 32.39
N ALA A 46 -4.64 32.80 33.16
CA ALA A 46 -5.64 31.94 33.80
C ALA A 46 -6.51 31.17 32.77
N MET A 47 -6.90 31.82 31.67
CA MET A 47 -7.62 31.16 30.57
C MET A 47 -6.77 30.09 29.88
N VAL A 48 -5.49 30.36 29.61
CA VAL A 48 -4.56 29.39 29.02
C VAL A 48 -4.34 28.21 29.96
N LEU A 49 -4.10 28.44 31.25
CA LEU A 49 -3.92 27.38 32.25
C LEU A 49 -5.19 26.52 32.41
N ASN A 50 -6.38 27.13 32.38
CA ASN A 50 -7.65 26.39 32.44
C ASN A 50 -7.92 25.60 31.15
N ASN A 51 -7.54 26.12 29.98
CA ASN A 51 -7.65 25.38 28.72
C ASN A 51 -6.69 24.18 28.69
N MET A 52 -5.45 24.36 29.16
CA MET A 52 -4.45 23.30 29.26
C MET A 52 -4.84 22.23 30.30
N SER A 53 -5.41 22.61 31.44
CA SER A 53 -5.89 21.64 32.44
C SER A 53 -7.08 20.82 31.93
N GLN A 54 -8.02 21.45 31.22
CA GLN A 54 -9.12 20.74 30.55
C GLN A 54 -8.65 19.85 29.41
N GLN A 55 -7.61 20.25 28.66
CA GLN A 55 -7.03 19.40 27.62
C GLN A 55 -6.37 18.16 28.23
N MET A 56 -5.50 18.33 29.23
CA MET A 56 -4.85 17.18 29.89
C MET A 56 -5.85 16.21 30.55
N ALA A 57 -6.99 16.71 31.04
CA ALA A 57 -8.06 15.84 31.56
C ALA A 57 -8.69 14.96 30.46
N ARG A 58 -8.97 15.52 29.27
CA ARG A 58 -9.48 14.77 28.11
C ARG A 58 -8.45 13.77 27.59
N ASP A 59 -7.21 14.21 27.42
CA ASP A 59 -6.11 13.37 26.93
C ASP A 59 -5.88 12.16 27.86
N HIS A 60 -6.04 12.33 29.17
CA HIS A 60 -5.87 11.25 30.15
C HIS A 60 -6.94 10.15 30.01
N GLU A 61 -8.19 10.52 29.73
CA GLU A 61 -9.30 9.59 29.51
C GLU A 61 -9.10 8.80 28.20
N GLU A 62 -8.74 9.48 27.11
CA GLU A 62 -8.42 8.81 25.84
C GLU A 62 -7.23 7.85 25.97
N ILE A 63 -6.15 8.25 26.67
CA ILE A 63 -5.00 7.39 26.92
C ILE A 63 -5.37 6.16 27.76
N MET A 64 -6.31 6.27 28.71
CA MET A 64 -6.79 5.13 29.50
C MET A 64 -7.60 4.15 28.62
N ILE A 65 -8.47 4.67 27.75
CA ILE A 65 -9.25 3.87 26.80
C ILE A 65 -8.35 3.17 25.77
N LEU A 66 -7.31 3.85 25.28
CA LEU A 66 -6.35 3.27 24.34
C LEU A 66 -5.50 2.18 24.99
N LYS A 67 -5.07 2.35 26.24
CA LYS A 67 -4.35 1.29 26.98
C LYS A 67 -5.19 0.05 27.20
N THR A 68 -6.44 0.21 27.65
CA THR A 68 -7.33 -0.95 27.88
C THR A 68 -7.69 -1.68 26.59
N ARG A 69 -7.87 -0.97 25.47
CA ARG A 69 -7.98 -1.60 24.14
C ARG A 69 -6.71 -2.36 23.74
N ALA A 70 -5.54 -1.75 23.87
CA ALA A 70 -4.27 -2.40 23.54
C ALA A 70 -3.98 -3.65 24.40
N GLU A 71 -4.37 -3.65 25.68
CA GLU A 71 -4.28 -4.84 26.54
C GLU A 71 -5.27 -5.94 26.11
N LYS A 72 -6.50 -5.56 25.71
CA LYS A 72 -7.46 -6.50 25.15
C LYS A 72 -6.97 -7.12 23.84
N ASP A 73 -6.52 -6.30 22.89
CA ASP A 73 -6.00 -6.75 21.59
C ASP A 73 -4.77 -7.68 21.76
N ARG A 74 -3.95 -7.41 22.79
CA ARG A 74 -2.83 -8.29 23.18
C ARG A 74 -3.31 -9.65 23.71
N LEU A 75 -4.38 -9.71 24.48
CA LEU A 75 -4.96 -10.98 24.95
C LEU A 75 -5.59 -11.77 23.79
N GLU A 76 -6.33 -11.11 22.90
CA GLU A 76 -6.93 -11.76 21.72
C GLU A 76 -5.87 -12.30 20.75
N THR A 77 -4.78 -11.56 20.52
CA THR A 77 -3.66 -12.03 19.69
C THR A 77 -2.88 -13.19 20.34
N MET A 78 -2.71 -13.20 21.66
CA MET A 78 -2.12 -14.35 22.36
C MET A 78 -2.99 -15.61 22.24
N ALA A 79 -4.31 -15.49 22.40
CA ALA A 79 -5.25 -16.59 22.21
C ALA A 79 -5.31 -17.08 20.74
N MET A 80 -5.14 -16.17 19.77
CA MET A 80 -5.01 -16.54 18.36
C MET A 80 -3.72 -17.31 18.07
N MET A 81 -2.58 -16.89 18.65
CA MET A 81 -1.32 -17.63 18.51
C MET A 81 -1.41 -19.04 19.10
N GLU A 82 -2.05 -19.21 20.25
CA GLU A 82 -2.27 -20.54 20.85
C GLU A 82 -3.03 -21.47 19.87
N ARG A 83 -4.13 -20.99 19.28
CA ARG A 83 -4.88 -21.73 18.26
C ARG A 83 -4.05 -22.05 17.00
N ILE A 84 -3.17 -21.14 16.58
CA ILE A 84 -2.24 -21.39 15.46
C ILE A 84 -1.24 -22.49 15.83
N THR A 85 -0.66 -22.49 17.04
CA THR A 85 0.29 -23.54 17.44
C THR A 85 -0.36 -24.93 17.54
N VAL A 86 -1.64 -25.02 17.92
CA VAL A 86 -2.41 -26.27 17.88
C VAL A 86 -2.69 -26.71 16.44
N LEU A 87 -2.97 -25.77 15.52
CA LEU A 87 -3.15 -26.09 14.10
C LEU A 87 -1.84 -26.58 13.46
N GLU A 88 -0.71 -25.94 13.77
CA GLU A 88 0.61 -26.36 13.29
C GLU A 88 1.02 -27.75 13.79
N SER A 89 0.69 -28.12 15.04
CA SER A 89 1.00 -29.46 15.54
C SER A 89 0.13 -30.55 14.89
N LEU A 90 -1.14 -30.24 14.61
CA LEU A 90 -2.02 -31.11 13.82
C LEU A 90 -1.52 -31.31 12.39
N ILE A 91 -1.02 -30.25 11.74
CA ILE A 91 -0.45 -30.33 10.38
C ILE A 91 0.83 -31.19 10.38
N ARG A 92 1.76 -30.97 11.33
CA ARG A 92 2.99 -31.78 11.44
C ARG A 92 2.72 -33.25 11.79
N GLY A 93 1.61 -33.54 12.47
CA GLY A 93 1.15 -34.90 12.76
C GLY A 93 0.74 -35.71 11.51
N VAL A 94 0.51 -35.06 10.37
CA VAL A 94 0.13 -35.72 9.10
C VAL A 94 1.37 -36.12 8.27
N GLU A 95 2.55 -35.54 8.53
CA GLU A 95 3.77 -35.76 7.73
C GLU A 95 4.71 -36.87 8.27
N HIS A 96 4.19 -37.93 8.92
CA HIS A 96 4.98 -39.11 9.30
C HIS A 96 4.35 -40.42 8.82
N PHE A 97 4.53 -40.69 7.52
CA PHE A 97 4.40 -42.04 6.95
C PHE A 97 5.82 -42.52 6.55
N PRO A 98 6.37 -43.55 7.22
CA PRO A 98 7.68 -44.09 6.83
C PRO A 98 7.58 -44.88 5.52
N PRO A 99 8.66 -44.92 4.70
CA PRO A 99 8.64 -45.63 3.42
C PRO A 99 8.65 -47.15 3.61
N SER A 100 7.85 -47.85 2.81
CA SER A 100 7.81 -49.30 2.77
C SER A 100 9.07 -49.88 2.12
N HIS A 101 9.79 -50.72 2.86
CA HIS A 101 10.65 -51.75 2.27
C HIS A 101 9.85 -53.06 2.15
N ALA A 102 10.01 -53.75 1.04
CA ALA A 102 9.36 -55.02 0.77
C ALA A 102 10.14 -56.19 1.39
N GLU A 103 9.44 -57.06 2.11
CA GLU A 103 9.77 -58.49 2.20
C GLU A 103 8.46 -59.31 2.18
N GLU A 104 8.58 -60.54 1.69
CA GLU A 104 7.50 -61.48 1.34
C GLU A 104 7.57 -62.67 2.30
N PHE A 105 6.49 -63.03 3.01
CA PHE A 105 6.26 -64.40 3.51
C PHE A 105 4.80 -64.65 3.95
N ASP A 106 4.45 -65.93 4.14
CA ASP A 106 3.10 -66.49 3.92
C ASP A 106 2.42 -67.12 5.18
N THR A 107 1.10 -67.26 5.10
CA THR A 107 0.14 -68.09 5.89
C THR A 107 -0.23 -67.79 7.36
N GLY A 108 -1.56 -67.67 7.56
CA GLY A 108 -2.34 -68.18 8.71
C GLY A 108 -2.57 -67.23 9.91
N SER A 109 -3.65 -67.32 10.70
CA SER A 109 -4.94 -68.03 10.63
C SER A 109 -5.72 -67.74 11.96
N VAL A 110 -7.05 -67.91 11.95
CA VAL A 110 -7.98 -68.02 13.11
C VAL A 110 -8.49 -66.74 13.80
N HIS A 111 -9.78 -66.81 14.14
CA HIS A 111 -10.73 -65.85 14.72
C HIS A 111 -10.68 -65.74 16.27
N GLU A 112 -11.59 -64.90 16.81
CA GLU A 112 -12.13 -64.82 18.20
C GLU A 112 -11.51 -63.75 19.13
N HIS A 113 -12.26 -63.06 20.02
CA HIS A 113 -13.69 -62.66 20.10
C HIS A 113 -13.83 -61.67 21.29
N LEU A 114 -14.84 -60.76 21.28
CA LEU A 114 -15.36 -60.00 22.45
C LEU A 114 -14.38 -58.93 23.04
N GLU A 115 -14.77 -57.86 23.77
CA GLU A 115 -16.07 -57.27 24.13
C GLU A 115 -15.92 -55.74 24.39
N ALA A 116 -17.00 -55.04 24.78
CA ALA A 116 -17.04 -53.59 24.99
C ALA A 116 -17.10 -53.18 26.49
N GLU A 117 -17.31 -51.87 26.76
CA GLU A 117 -17.34 -51.19 28.09
C GLU A 117 -15.94 -50.91 28.71
N ASP A 118 -15.67 -49.80 29.40
CA ASP A 118 -16.35 -48.51 29.63
C ASP A 118 -15.27 -47.46 30.02
N LEU A 119 -15.47 -46.18 29.72
CA LEU A 119 -15.19 -45.03 30.60
C LEU A 119 -15.56 -43.71 29.89
N GLY A 120 -16.36 -42.87 30.55
CA GLY A 120 -16.75 -41.56 30.02
C GLY A 120 -16.12 -40.35 30.72
N ASP A 121 -16.69 -39.21 30.35
CA ASP A 121 -16.69 -37.89 31.02
C ASP A 121 -15.58 -36.87 30.66
N VAL A 122 -15.93 -35.61 30.91
CA VAL A 122 -15.20 -34.33 30.70
C VAL A 122 -15.17 -33.79 29.26
N LEU A 123 -16.28 -33.17 28.86
CA LEU A 123 -16.26 -31.96 28.02
C LEU A 123 -17.23 -30.90 28.59
N THR A 124 -16.68 -29.87 29.21
CA THR A 124 -17.39 -28.63 29.58
C THR A 124 -16.54 -27.40 29.25
N ALA A 125 -17.24 -26.32 28.91
CA ALA A 125 -16.75 -24.95 28.65
C ALA A 125 -15.86 -24.71 27.41
N ASP A 126 -15.94 -23.56 26.72
CA ASP A 126 -17.04 -22.59 26.55
C ASP A 126 -16.71 -21.71 25.33
N THR A 127 -17.72 -21.28 24.57
CA THR A 127 -17.60 -20.13 23.65
C THR A 127 -18.88 -19.30 23.71
N GLU A 128 -18.83 -18.17 24.41
CA GLU A 128 -19.94 -17.22 24.47
C GLU A 128 -19.94 -16.25 23.27
N ASP A 129 -20.93 -16.39 22.39
CA ASP A 129 -21.47 -15.27 21.63
C ASP A 129 -22.39 -14.46 22.56
N VAL A 130 -22.14 -13.16 22.72
CA VAL A 130 -22.92 -12.30 23.63
C VAL A 130 -24.37 -12.12 23.14
N PRO A 131 -25.41 -12.40 23.95
CA PRO A 131 -26.80 -12.29 23.52
C PRO A 131 -27.30 -10.87 23.28
N SER A 132 -28.23 -10.71 22.33
CA SER A 132 -29.14 -9.56 22.29
C SER A 132 -30.29 -9.77 23.27
N ASP A 133 -30.64 -8.72 24.01
CA ASP A 133 -31.43 -8.73 25.26
C ASP A 133 -32.96 -9.01 25.10
N LYS A 134 -33.34 -9.90 24.16
CA LYS A 134 -34.75 -10.25 23.83
C LYS A 134 -35.01 -11.71 23.42
N ASP A 135 -34.00 -12.56 23.26
CA ASP A 135 -34.19 -13.95 22.80
C ASP A 135 -34.57 -14.89 23.94
N THR A 136 -35.62 -15.70 23.77
CA THR A 136 -36.06 -16.65 24.82
C THR A 136 -35.28 -17.98 24.76
N PRO A 137 -35.20 -18.77 25.86
CA PRO A 137 -34.53 -20.07 25.85
C PRO A 137 -35.07 -21.07 24.80
N ARG A 138 -36.31 -20.85 24.32
CA ARG A 138 -36.94 -21.66 23.27
C ARG A 138 -36.39 -21.36 21.88
N ASP A 139 -35.91 -20.14 21.64
CA ASP A 139 -35.40 -19.67 20.35
C ASP A 139 -33.95 -20.09 20.11
N LEU A 140 -33.11 -20.05 21.16
CA LEU A 140 -31.74 -20.59 21.14
C LEU A 140 -31.71 -22.08 20.76
N LYS A 141 -32.57 -22.90 21.38
CA LYS A 141 -32.73 -24.32 21.07
C LYS A 141 -33.25 -24.58 19.65
N LYS A 142 -33.90 -23.59 19.03
CA LYS A 142 -34.41 -23.62 17.65
C LYS A 142 -33.33 -23.24 16.63
N ARG A 143 -32.45 -22.27 16.96
CA ARG A 143 -31.26 -21.91 16.16
C ARG A 143 -30.24 -23.07 16.12
N SER A 144 -29.87 -23.64 17.27
CA SER A 144 -28.95 -24.78 17.35
C SER A 144 -29.39 -25.95 16.45
N ARG A 145 -30.66 -26.35 16.53
CA ARG A 145 -31.24 -27.41 15.68
C ARG A 145 -31.22 -27.09 14.19
N ARG A 146 -31.39 -25.81 13.80
CA ARG A 146 -31.27 -25.39 12.39
C ARG A 146 -29.83 -25.48 11.89
N SER A 147 -28.84 -25.11 12.71
CA SER A 147 -27.42 -25.21 12.33
C SER A 147 -27.00 -26.66 12.09
N ALA A 148 -27.36 -27.57 13.00
CA ALA A 148 -27.12 -29.01 12.85
C ALA A 148 -27.83 -29.61 11.62
N SER A 149 -29.07 -29.19 11.35
CA SER A 149 -29.82 -29.63 10.16
C SER A 149 -29.15 -29.19 8.85
N ASN A 150 -28.66 -27.95 8.78
CA ASN A 150 -27.99 -27.42 7.59
C ASN A 150 -26.66 -28.14 7.32
N LEU A 151 -25.91 -28.48 8.36
CA LEU A 151 -24.66 -29.24 8.25
C LEU A 151 -24.91 -30.68 7.76
N ALA A 152 -25.92 -31.35 8.31
CA ALA A 152 -26.30 -32.70 7.87
C ALA A 152 -26.76 -32.72 6.39
N GLU A 153 -27.50 -31.71 5.93
CA GLU A 153 -27.91 -31.61 4.53
C GLU A 153 -26.72 -31.32 3.58
N LEU A 154 -25.77 -30.48 4.00
CA LEU A 154 -24.52 -30.24 3.26
C LEU A 154 -23.69 -31.53 3.11
N LEU A 155 -23.49 -32.28 4.19
CA LEU A 155 -22.76 -33.56 4.15
C LEU A 155 -23.46 -34.59 3.26
N THR A 156 -24.79 -34.63 3.27
CA THR A 156 -25.58 -35.51 2.38
C THR A 156 -25.40 -35.14 0.91
N ARG A 157 -25.37 -33.84 0.57
CA ARG A 157 -25.12 -33.37 -0.80
C ARG A 157 -23.70 -33.70 -1.28
N ILE A 158 -22.70 -33.59 -0.40
CA ILE A 158 -21.31 -33.96 -0.69
C ILE A 158 -21.19 -35.48 -0.94
N SER A 159 -21.88 -36.31 -0.14
CA SER A 159 -21.94 -37.77 -0.34
C SER A 159 -22.55 -38.14 -1.71
N ASN A 160 -23.68 -37.51 -2.08
CA ASN A 160 -24.35 -37.78 -3.35
C ASN A 160 -23.52 -37.33 -4.57
N LEU A 161 -22.74 -36.24 -4.45
CA LEU A 161 -21.81 -35.81 -5.49
C LEU A 161 -20.62 -36.77 -5.64
N ARG A 162 -20.16 -37.39 -4.54
CA ARG A 162 -19.10 -38.41 -4.58
C ARG A 162 -19.58 -39.70 -5.27
N GLY A 163 -20.79 -40.17 -4.94
CA GLY A 163 -21.37 -41.35 -5.59
C GLY A 163 -21.57 -41.20 -7.11
N ALA A 164 -21.74 -39.97 -7.60
CA ALA A 164 -21.86 -39.68 -9.03
C ALA A 164 -20.51 -39.71 -9.81
N LEU A 165 -19.37 -39.89 -9.14
CA LEU A 165 -18.05 -40.04 -9.79
C LEU A 165 -17.56 -41.51 -9.88
N GLU A 166 -18.23 -42.47 -9.23
CA GLU A 166 -17.69 -43.82 -9.01
C GLU A 166 -18.55 -44.96 -9.63
N SER A 167 -19.39 -44.68 -10.63
CA SER A 167 -20.15 -45.69 -11.38
C SER A 167 -19.50 -46.05 -12.73
N PRO A 168 -18.91 -47.26 -12.89
CA PRO A 168 -18.47 -47.76 -14.19
C PRO A 168 -19.55 -48.67 -14.80
N ASP A 169 -20.42 -48.13 -15.65
CA ASP A 169 -21.33 -48.95 -16.47
C ASP A 169 -20.91 -48.95 -17.93
N SER A 170 -20.70 -50.16 -18.43
CA SER A 170 -20.39 -50.49 -19.82
C SER A 170 -21.66 -50.54 -20.66
N ASP A 171 -21.73 -49.71 -21.70
CA ASP A 171 -22.17 -50.11 -23.04
C ASP A 171 -22.07 -48.92 -24.01
N ALA A 172 -21.27 -49.08 -25.07
CA ALA A 172 -21.11 -48.08 -26.13
C ALA A 172 -21.39 -48.70 -27.50
N PRO A 173 -22.25 -48.11 -28.33
CA PRO A 173 -22.30 -48.45 -29.75
C PRO A 173 -21.10 -47.82 -30.47
N GLU A 174 -20.52 -48.58 -31.40
CA GLU A 174 -19.30 -48.24 -32.12
C GLU A 174 -19.49 -47.03 -33.06
N ALA A 175 -18.76 -45.94 -32.80
CA ALA A 175 -18.81 -44.71 -33.60
C ALA A 175 -17.42 -44.06 -33.77
N GLN A 176 -16.72 -44.51 -34.81
CA GLN A 176 -15.67 -43.84 -35.60
C GLN A 176 -14.69 -42.89 -34.88
N ASP A 177 -13.45 -43.38 -34.80
CA ASP A 177 -12.25 -42.68 -34.34
C ASP A 177 -12.02 -41.32 -35.05
N THR A 178 -12.09 -40.24 -34.26
CA THR A 178 -11.44 -38.97 -34.58
C THR A 178 -10.71 -38.46 -33.33
N PRO A 179 -9.40 -38.18 -33.39
CA PRO A 179 -8.61 -37.85 -32.20
C PRO A 179 -8.87 -36.43 -31.73
N VAL A 180 -9.95 -36.23 -30.97
CA VAL A 180 -10.13 -35.05 -30.12
C VAL A 180 -9.10 -35.13 -29.00
N GLN A 181 -7.96 -34.44 -29.19
CA GLN A 181 -7.01 -34.21 -28.12
C GLN A 181 -7.75 -33.54 -26.96
N LYS A 182 -7.97 -34.30 -25.86
CA LYS A 182 -8.19 -33.71 -24.54
C LYS A 182 -6.98 -32.84 -24.24
N ARG A 183 -7.10 -31.54 -24.48
CA ARG A 183 -6.19 -30.56 -23.90
C ARG A 183 -6.46 -30.59 -22.40
N GLU A 184 -5.63 -31.32 -21.67
CA GLU A 184 -5.40 -31.03 -20.28
C GLU A 184 -5.00 -29.56 -20.21
N PHE A 185 -5.93 -28.70 -19.80
CA PHE A 185 -5.59 -27.40 -19.25
C PHE A 185 -4.99 -27.66 -17.87
N GLY A 186 -3.76 -28.18 -17.86
CA GLY A 186 -2.83 -27.95 -16.77
C GLY A 186 -2.70 -26.44 -16.64
N HIS A 187 -3.48 -25.86 -15.73
CA HIS A 187 -3.41 -24.44 -15.44
C HIS A 187 -1.99 -24.20 -14.93
N PRO A 188 -1.19 -23.34 -15.59
CA PRO A 188 0.15 -23.06 -15.09
C PRO A 188 0.02 -22.53 -13.68
N THR A 189 0.53 -23.27 -12.69
CA THR A 189 0.42 -22.95 -11.25
C THR A 189 1.41 -21.88 -10.82
N GLY A 190 1.81 -21.02 -11.76
CA GLY A 190 2.78 -19.96 -11.61
C GLY A 190 2.72 -18.99 -12.79
N GLY A 191 3.45 -17.90 -12.68
CA GLY A 191 3.55 -16.89 -13.71
C GLY A 191 4.13 -15.58 -13.19
N ALA A 192 4.81 -14.86 -14.07
CA ALA A 192 5.49 -13.61 -13.76
C ALA A 192 4.57 -12.43 -14.08
N VAL A 193 4.26 -11.62 -13.06
CA VAL A 193 3.47 -10.39 -13.20
C VAL A 193 4.41 -9.19 -13.25
N TYR A 194 4.22 -8.32 -14.24
CA TYR A 194 4.99 -7.09 -14.39
C TYR A 194 4.13 -5.93 -14.92
N ILE A 195 4.59 -4.70 -14.69
CA ILE A 195 3.97 -3.49 -15.24
C ILE A 195 4.77 -3.07 -16.48
N ARG A 196 4.05 -2.82 -17.58
CA ARG A 196 4.59 -2.18 -18.77
C ARG A 196 4.20 -0.71 -18.77
N TRP A 197 5.15 0.15 -18.40
CA TRP A 197 4.93 1.59 -18.33
C TRP A 197 4.96 2.22 -19.72
N GLY A 198 4.10 3.20 -19.93
CA GLY A 198 3.96 3.96 -21.16
C GLY A 198 3.22 3.23 -22.28
N ARG A 199 2.58 2.07 -22.03
CA ARG A 199 1.83 1.31 -23.04
C ARG A 199 0.47 0.86 -22.52
N LYS A 200 -0.54 0.83 -23.38
CA LYS A 200 -1.89 0.32 -23.06
C LYS A 200 -2.03 -1.20 -23.21
N GLY A 201 -1.00 -1.88 -23.73
CA GLY A 201 -1.04 -3.32 -24.06
C GLY A 201 0.26 -4.06 -23.75
N CYS A 202 0.15 -5.36 -23.49
CA CYS A 202 1.27 -6.27 -23.24
C CYS A 202 1.91 -6.75 -24.57
N PRO A 203 3.15 -7.27 -24.56
CA PRO A 203 3.71 -8.03 -25.69
C PRO A 203 2.89 -9.31 -25.93
N SER A 204 3.02 -9.90 -27.12
CA SER A 204 2.28 -11.13 -27.50
C SER A 204 2.64 -12.38 -26.68
N THR A 205 3.71 -12.31 -25.89
CA THR A 205 4.17 -13.35 -24.94
C THR A 205 3.43 -13.33 -23.61
N ALA A 206 2.70 -12.25 -23.28
CA ALA A 206 2.06 -12.07 -21.98
C ALA A 206 0.58 -11.67 -22.11
N THR A 207 -0.25 -12.23 -21.24
CA THR A 207 -1.66 -11.87 -21.15
C THR A 207 -1.81 -10.55 -20.39
N ARG A 208 -2.58 -9.60 -20.92
CA ARG A 208 -2.91 -8.36 -20.21
C ARG A 208 -3.98 -8.63 -19.16
N LEU A 209 -3.64 -8.40 -17.88
CA LEU A 209 -4.61 -8.43 -16.77
C LEU A 209 -5.51 -7.20 -16.82
N TYR A 210 -4.94 -6.00 -16.93
CA TYR A 210 -5.68 -4.76 -17.20
C TYR A 210 -4.80 -3.69 -17.86
N SER A 211 -5.45 -2.66 -18.41
CA SER A 211 -4.80 -1.40 -18.78
C SER A 211 -5.26 -0.31 -17.81
N GLY A 212 -4.34 0.56 -17.45
CA GLY A 212 -4.52 1.62 -16.47
C GLY A 212 -3.90 2.94 -16.91
N ILE A 213 -3.88 3.86 -15.95
CA ILE A 213 -3.17 5.14 -16.02
C ILE A 213 -2.12 5.10 -14.92
N ALA A 214 -0.88 5.49 -15.22
CA ALA A 214 0.15 5.59 -14.19
C ALA A 214 -0.20 6.73 -13.23
N GLY A 215 0.08 6.52 -11.94
CA GLY A 215 -0.13 7.52 -10.91
C GLY A 215 0.86 7.40 -9.77
N GLY A 216 0.88 8.41 -8.91
CA GLY A 216 1.78 8.48 -7.76
C GLY A 216 1.52 9.75 -6.95
N THR A 217 2.41 10.06 -6.01
CA THR A 217 2.34 11.32 -5.25
C THR A 217 2.82 12.52 -6.09
N HIS A 218 2.16 13.67 -5.91
CA HIS A 218 2.44 14.95 -6.58
C HIS A 218 3.89 15.40 -6.37
N PHE A 219 4.50 15.96 -7.42
CA PHE A 219 5.93 16.30 -7.46
C PHE A 219 6.42 17.15 -6.28
N ALA A 220 5.63 18.14 -5.84
CA ALA A 220 5.99 19.03 -4.74
C ALA A 220 5.74 18.45 -3.32
N GLN A 221 5.15 17.25 -3.19
CA GLN A 221 4.85 16.65 -1.89
C GLN A 221 6.00 15.78 -1.39
N ALA A 222 6.51 16.08 -0.19
CA ALA A 222 7.63 15.37 0.44
C ALA A 222 7.26 14.02 1.09
N GLY A 223 5.96 13.72 1.25
CA GLY A 223 5.45 12.52 1.90
C GLY A 223 4.28 11.90 1.13
N GLY A 224 3.88 10.69 1.51
CA GLY A 224 2.93 9.86 0.76
C GLY A 224 3.63 8.60 0.23
N GLY A 225 3.37 8.26 -1.03
CA GLY A 225 3.98 7.09 -1.70
C GLY A 225 5.26 7.45 -2.47
N THR A 226 6.26 6.57 -2.39
CA THR A 226 7.52 6.66 -3.16
C THR A 226 7.50 5.84 -4.45
N ASN A 227 6.54 4.94 -4.64
CA ASN A 227 6.38 4.17 -5.85
C ASN A 227 5.39 4.82 -6.82
N TYR A 228 5.41 4.36 -8.07
CA TYR A 228 4.33 4.59 -9.02
C TYR A 228 3.34 3.41 -8.96
N LEU A 229 2.09 3.65 -9.33
CA LEU A 229 1.03 2.65 -9.39
C LEU A 229 0.37 2.67 -10.77
N CYS A 230 0.07 1.49 -11.31
CA CYS A 230 -0.78 1.37 -12.49
C CYS A 230 -2.24 1.32 -12.04
N LEU A 231 -2.96 2.44 -12.13
CA LEU A 231 -4.33 2.54 -11.63
C LEU A 231 -5.34 2.04 -12.66
N PRO A 232 -6.27 1.14 -12.31
CA PRO A 232 -7.36 0.75 -13.20
C PRO A 232 -8.17 1.97 -13.65
N LYS A 233 -8.53 2.04 -14.94
CA LYS A 233 -9.33 3.16 -15.48
C LYS A 233 -10.74 3.27 -14.87
N ASN A 234 -11.26 2.15 -14.37
CA ASN A 234 -12.55 2.04 -13.71
C ASN A 234 -12.30 1.61 -12.24
N PRO A 235 -12.16 2.56 -11.30
CA PRO A 235 -11.98 2.23 -9.88
C PRO A 235 -13.26 1.63 -9.28
N GLN A 236 -13.09 0.88 -8.20
CA GLN A 236 -14.17 0.38 -7.35
C GLN A 236 -14.08 1.07 -5.98
N TRP A 237 -15.22 1.40 -5.39
CA TRP A 237 -15.30 2.16 -4.15
C TRP A 237 -15.96 1.32 -3.05
N GLY A 238 -15.38 1.38 -1.84
CA GLY A 238 -15.98 0.83 -0.62
C GLY A 238 -16.85 1.87 0.09
N SER A 239 -16.71 1.99 1.41
CA SER A 239 -17.22 3.15 2.15
C SER A 239 -16.31 4.35 1.94
N TYR A 240 -16.85 5.48 1.49
CA TYR A 240 -16.11 6.73 1.26
C TYR A 240 -16.91 7.95 1.72
N LEU A 241 -16.19 9.06 1.90
CA LEU A 241 -16.73 10.40 2.06
C LEU A 241 -16.07 11.29 1.01
N ASP A 242 -16.89 12.02 0.24
CA ASP A 242 -16.37 12.91 -0.81
C ASP A 242 -15.59 14.09 -0.23
N GLY A 243 -14.54 14.49 -0.95
CA GLY A 243 -13.65 15.59 -0.57
C GLY A 243 -12.38 15.15 0.15
N HIS A 244 -11.38 16.04 0.16
CA HIS A 244 -10.09 15.78 0.81
C HIS A 244 -10.23 15.90 2.34
N GLN A 245 -9.77 14.88 3.05
CA GLN A 245 -9.66 14.89 4.51
C GLN A 245 -8.27 15.42 4.92
N LEU A 246 -8.19 16.09 6.08
CA LEU A 246 -7.05 16.94 6.47
C LEU A 246 -5.69 16.23 6.48
N SER A 247 -5.66 14.94 6.81
CA SER A 247 -4.44 14.15 7.01
C SER A 247 -4.33 12.95 6.05
N SER A 248 -4.94 13.05 4.86
CA SER A 248 -4.89 12.00 3.85
C SER A 248 -3.62 12.04 3.00
N ALA A 249 -3.11 10.87 2.60
CA ALA A 249 -2.23 10.76 1.45
C ALA A 249 -3.06 10.90 0.16
N TYR A 250 -2.45 11.49 -0.88
CA TYR A 250 -3.09 11.72 -2.17
C TYR A 250 -2.36 10.96 -3.29
N ILE A 251 -3.13 10.60 -4.32
CA ILE A 251 -2.64 10.00 -5.55
C ILE A 251 -3.10 10.83 -6.74
N TYR A 252 -2.17 11.09 -7.64
CA TYR A 252 -2.31 11.94 -8.81
C TYR A 252 -2.04 11.10 -10.06
N GLY A 253 -2.64 11.48 -11.19
CA GLY A 253 -2.22 10.96 -12.49
C GLY A 253 -0.76 11.31 -12.78
N ALA A 254 -0.11 10.54 -13.63
CA ALA A 254 1.27 10.77 -14.01
C ALA A 254 1.43 11.31 -15.43
N GLU A 255 2.36 12.24 -15.62
CA GLU A 255 2.65 12.92 -16.89
C GLU A 255 4.10 12.67 -17.34
N TYR A 256 4.33 12.72 -18.66
CA TYR A 256 5.68 12.68 -19.22
C TYR A 256 6.34 14.06 -19.20
N GLU A 257 7.54 14.15 -18.64
CA GLU A 257 8.36 15.35 -18.64
C GLU A 257 9.50 15.22 -19.65
N LEU A 258 9.25 15.79 -20.84
CA LEU A 258 10.01 15.57 -22.07
C LEU A 258 10.34 16.91 -22.77
N SER A 259 10.58 17.95 -21.98
CA SER A 259 10.88 19.32 -22.41
C SER A 259 12.29 19.47 -23.01
N HIS A 260 13.27 18.68 -22.54
CA HIS A 260 14.65 18.65 -23.02
C HIS A 260 14.96 17.32 -23.74
N ASP A 261 16.22 17.00 -24.07
CA ASP A 261 16.57 15.94 -25.03
C ASP A 261 15.85 14.60 -24.77
N VAL A 262 15.16 14.10 -25.80
CA VAL A 262 14.15 13.05 -25.65
C VAL A 262 14.64 11.69 -26.18
N PRO A 263 14.76 10.67 -25.32
CA PRO A 263 15.21 9.34 -25.75
C PRO A 263 14.20 8.60 -26.66
N PHE A 264 12.97 9.13 -26.77
CA PHE A 264 11.87 8.60 -27.59
C PHE A 264 11.76 9.25 -28.99
N GLY A 265 12.64 10.19 -29.33
CA GLY A 265 12.70 10.82 -30.67
C GLY A 265 11.67 11.91 -30.97
N SER A 266 10.73 12.18 -30.05
CA SER A 266 9.77 13.30 -30.15
C SER A 266 9.40 13.85 -28.78
N LYS A 267 9.28 15.18 -28.67
CA LYS A 267 8.77 15.88 -27.48
C LYS A 267 7.25 15.92 -27.40
N SER A 268 6.54 15.38 -28.40
CA SER A 268 5.08 15.45 -28.51
C SER A 268 4.33 14.83 -27.33
N LEU A 269 4.97 13.97 -26.55
CA LEU A 269 4.38 13.33 -25.36
C LEU A 269 4.49 14.17 -24.08
N HIS A 270 5.24 15.27 -24.06
CA HIS A 270 5.35 16.15 -22.89
C HIS A 270 3.97 16.64 -22.43
N ASN A 271 3.73 16.66 -21.11
CA ASN A 271 2.43 16.94 -20.47
C ASN A 271 1.30 15.99 -20.89
N GLN A 272 1.61 14.84 -21.51
CA GLN A 272 0.61 13.81 -21.76
C GLN A 272 0.58 12.76 -20.65
N ASN A 273 -0.64 12.32 -20.31
CA ASN A 273 -0.85 11.35 -19.25
C ASN A 273 -0.28 9.98 -19.66
N VAL A 274 0.49 9.37 -18.76
CA VAL A 274 1.21 8.12 -18.99
C VAL A 274 0.27 6.91 -18.82
N PRO A 275 0.01 6.11 -19.87
CA PRO A 275 -0.74 4.87 -19.75
C PRO A 275 0.14 3.75 -19.19
N CYS A 276 -0.50 2.70 -18.70
CA CYS A 276 0.19 1.49 -18.28
C CYS A 276 -0.65 0.23 -18.59
N ALA A 277 0.01 -0.92 -18.57
CA ALA A 277 -0.62 -2.23 -18.62
C ALA A 277 0.03 -3.16 -17.61
N VAL A 278 -0.78 -3.95 -16.90
CA VAL A 278 -0.28 -5.04 -16.07
C VAL A 278 -0.37 -6.33 -16.86
N CYS A 279 0.77 -7.02 -16.96
CA CYS A 279 1.00 -8.14 -17.83
C CYS A 279 1.35 -9.37 -16.99
N HIS A 280 0.86 -10.53 -17.43
CA HIS A 280 1.09 -11.83 -16.80
C HIS A 280 1.63 -12.80 -17.85
N ASN A 281 2.87 -13.24 -17.68
CA ASN A 281 3.45 -14.31 -18.49
C ASN A 281 3.23 -15.65 -17.75
N LEU A 282 2.54 -16.58 -18.40
CA LEU A 282 2.17 -17.89 -17.85
C LEU A 282 3.27 -18.97 -17.99
N HIS A 283 4.35 -18.66 -18.70
CA HIS A 283 5.43 -19.61 -18.99
C HIS A 283 6.71 -19.35 -18.16
N HIS A 284 6.83 -18.15 -17.58
CA HIS A 284 7.97 -17.70 -16.80
C HIS A 284 7.49 -17.35 -15.40
N ASN A 285 8.25 -17.67 -14.36
CA ASN A 285 7.83 -17.49 -12.96
C ASN A 285 8.51 -16.30 -12.27
N ASN A 286 9.61 -15.79 -12.84
CA ASN A 286 10.38 -14.67 -12.30
C ASN A 286 10.32 -13.48 -13.25
N GLN A 287 10.46 -12.26 -12.70
CA GLN A 287 10.71 -11.06 -13.50
C GLN A 287 11.82 -10.19 -12.90
N LEU A 288 12.52 -9.46 -13.76
CA LEU A 288 13.66 -8.61 -13.40
C LEU A 288 13.71 -7.38 -14.32
N MET A 289 13.78 -6.19 -13.74
CA MET A 289 14.13 -4.97 -14.48
C MET A 289 15.64 -4.73 -14.34
N ILE A 290 16.34 -4.54 -15.47
CA ILE A 290 17.77 -4.28 -15.51
C ILE A 290 18.01 -2.87 -16.06
N PRO A 291 18.48 -1.91 -15.23
CA PRO A 291 18.85 -0.58 -15.68
C PRO A 291 20.17 -0.60 -16.48
N ALA A 292 20.38 0.42 -17.31
CA ALA A 292 21.53 0.58 -18.21
C ALA A 292 21.75 -0.58 -19.20
N ARG A 293 20.71 -1.36 -19.51
CA ARG A 293 20.72 -2.45 -20.50
C ARG A 293 19.54 -2.34 -21.46
N LYS A 294 19.61 -3.07 -22.58
CA LYS A 294 18.51 -3.26 -23.55
C LYS A 294 18.24 -4.74 -23.86
N THR A 295 18.94 -5.64 -23.18
CA THR A 295 19.05 -7.07 -23.47
C THR A 295 19.11 -7.84 -22.17
N CYS A 296 18.38 -8.94 -22.10
CA CYS A 296 18.36 -9.80 -20.93
C CYS A 296 19.64 -10.67 -20.81
N PRO A 297 19.94 -11.21 -19.62
CA PRO A 297 20.98 -12.23 -19.43
C PRO A 297 20.67 -13.51 -20.23
N ALA A 298 21.68 -14.37 -20.38
CA ALA A 298 21.46 -15.70 -20.96
C ALA A 298 20.41 -16.48 -20.14
N GLY A 299 19.48 -17.14 -20.84
CA GLY A 299 18.38 -17.88 -20.22
C GLY A 299 17.18 -17.03 -19.77
N TRP A 300 17.23 -15.71 -19.91
CA TRP A 300 16.12 -14.78 -19.63
C TRP A 300 15.56 -14.19 -20.91
N PHE A 301 14.24 -14.03 -20.98
CA PHE A 301 13.52 -13.54 -22.15
C PHE A 301 13.13 -12.06 -21.97
N PRO A 302 13.30 -11.19 -22.99
CA PRO A 302 12.87 -9.80 -22.92
C PRO A 302 11.36 -9.67 -23.09
N GLU A 303 10.70 -9.03 -22.13
CA GLU A 303 9.29 -8.63 -22.24
C GLU A 303 9.18 -7.27 -22.95
N TYR A 304 10.01 -6.29 -22.56
CA TYR A 304 10.19 -5.03 -23.28
C TYR A 304 11.50 -4.32 -22.89
N ASP A 305 12.01 -3.46 -23.77
CA ASP A 305 13.12 -2.53 -23.51
C ASP A 305 12.72 -1.06 -23.74
N GLY A 306 13.46 -0.15 -23.11
CA GLY A 306 13.28 1.28 -23.26
C GLY A 306 14.23 2.09 -22.41
N TYR A 307 13.69 3.08 -21.69
CA TYR A 307 14.48 4.06 -20.94
C TYR A 307 14.04 4.15 -19.48
N LEU A 308 15.03 4.31 -18.60
CA LEU A 308 14.83 4.45 -17.18
C LEU A 308 14.26 5.84 -16.88
N MET A 309 13.17 5.90 -16.12
CA MET A 309 12.49 7.15 -15.76
C MET A 309 12.18 7.21 -14.26
N ALA A 310 12.16 8.41 -13.70
CA ALA A 310 11.85 8.70 -12.29
C ALA A 310 11.38 10.16 -12.11
N SER A 311 11.23 10.61 -10.86
CA SER A 311 10.98 12.03 -10.52
C SER A 311 12.21 12.90 -10.82
N TYR A 312 12.01 14.20 -11.05
CA TYR A 312 13.12 15.14 -11.17
C TYR A 312 13.90 15.25 -9.85
N ARG A 313 15.22 15.35 -9.97
CA ARG A 313 16.18 15.28 -8.85
C ARG A 313 16.03 16.35 -7.77
N ASP A 314 15.41 17.50 -8.07
CA ASP A 314 15.21 18.59 -7.09
C ASP A 314 13.75 18.65 -6.56
N HIS A 315 12.92 17.65 -6.85
CA HIS A 315 11.57 17.54 -6.27
C HIS A 315 11.62 17.07 -4.81
N ALA A 316 10.65 17.51 -4.01
CA ALA A 316 10.65 17.30 -2.56
C ALA A 316 10.44 15.83 -2.16
N GLY A 317 9.71 15.07 -2.98
CA GLY A 317 9.46 13.64 -2.77
C GLY A 317 10.25 12.77 -3.75
N ALA A 318 10.97 11.78 -3.22
CA ALA A 318 11.61 10.75 -4.03
C ALA A 318 10.56 9.90 -4.79
N LYS A 319 10.98 9.32 -5.93
CA LYS A 319 10.26 8.25 -6.63
C LYS A 319 11.21 7.11 -6.99
N GLU A 320 10.66 5.91 -7.14
CA GLU A 320 11.39 4.76 -7.66
C GLU A 320 11.83 4.95 -9.13
N PHE A 321 12.79 4.14 -9.57
CA PHE A 321 13.22 4.08 -10.97
C PHE A 321 12.43 3.00 -11.71
N VAL A 322 11.69 3.38 -12.75
CA VAL A 322 10.91 2.44 -13.58
C VAL A 322 11.45 2.36 -15.00
N CYS A 323 11.15 1.25 -15.69
CA CYS A 323 11.44 1.12 -17.11
C CYS A 323 10.24 1.59 -17.95
N MET A 324 10.41 2.65 -18.74
CA MET A 324 9.42 3.13 -19.70
C MET A 324 9.67 2.48 -21.06
N ASP A 325 8.63 1.93 -21.70
CA ASP A 325 8.76 1.28 -23.03
C ASP A 325 9.33 2.26 -24.08
N LYS A 326 10.23 1.77 -24.96
CA LYS A 326 10.86 2.60 -26.01
C LYS A 326 9.91 3.23 -27.04
N LYS A 327 8.65 2.78 -27.11
CA LYS A 327 7.62 3.34 -27.98
C LYS A 327 6.41 3.78 -27.13
N PRO A 328 6.58 4.80 -26.27
CA PRO A 328 5.53 5.21 -25.36
C PRO A 328 4.30 5.74 -26.10
N GLU A 329 3.15 5.48 -25.52
CA GLU A 329 1.81 5.93 -25.90
C GLU A 329 1.34 6.99 -24.90
N ALA A 330 0.32 7.77 -25.25
CA ALA A 330 -0.34 8.69 -24.33
C ALA A 330 -1.81 8.30 -24.10
N GLU A 331 -2.39 8.69 -22.96
CA GLU A 331 -3.82 8.54 -22.73
C GLU A 331 -4.66 9.61 -23.48
N THR A 332 -5.85 9.24 -23.94
CA THR A 332 -6.69 10.13 -24.72
C THR A 332 -7.24 11.26 -23.84
N GLY A 333 -6.95 12.51 -24.20
CA GLY A 333 -7.49 13.70 -23.53
C GLY A 333 -6.64 14.25 -22.38
N GLY A 334 -5.67 13.50 -21.85
CA GLY A 334 -4.71 14.02 -20.87
C GLY A 334 -3.51 14.67 -21.56
N HIS A 335 -3.53 15.99 -21.72
CA HIS A 335 -2.55 16.77 -22.51
C HIS A 335 -2.32 18.21 -22.00
N LEU A 336 -2.90 18.56 -20.85
CA LEU A 336 -2.67 19.83 -20.16
C LEU A 336 -1.57 19.60 -19.14
N ASN A 337 -0.74 20.59 -18.81
CA ASN A 337 0.13 20.43 -17.63
C ASN A 337 -0.73 20.48 -16.35
N GLN A 338 -0.77 19.36 -15.62
CA GLN A 338 -1.45 19.22 -14.33
C GLN A 338 -0.46 19.11 -13.16
N ASP A 339 0.84 19.01 -13.45
CA ASP A 339 1.95 18.82 -12.51
C ASP A 339 1.64 17.73 -11.46
N GLY A 340 1.20 16.55 -11.92
CA GLY A 340 0.83 15.43 -11.05
C GLY A 340 2.03 14.68 -10.47
N ALA A 341 2.02 13.34 -10.63
CA ALA A 341 3.24 12.57 -10.56
C ALA A 341 4.01 12.73 -11.88
N LEU A 342 5.33 12.84 -11.87
CA LEU A 342 6.08 13.17 -13.10
C LEU A 342 7.11 12.09 -13.44
N PHE A 343 7.31 11.87 -14.75
CA PHE A 343 8.33 10.97 -15.30
C PHE A 343 9.33 11.75 -16.15
N TYR A 344 10.55 11.89 -15.63
CA TYR A 344 11.71 12.44 -16.31
C TYR A 344 12.65 11.31 -16.77
N PRO A 345 13.33 11.44 -17.93
CA PRO A 345 14.46 10.57 -18.30
C PRO A 345 15.57 10.60 -17.24
N VAL A 346 16.20 9.46 -16.98
CA VAL A 346 17.30 9.35 -16.02
C VAL A 346 18.64 9.39 -16.74
N GLU A 347 19.47 10.39 -16.42
CA GLU A 347 20.81 10.56 -16.97
C GLU A 347 21.90 9.92 -16.09
N ALA A 348 22.97 9.43 -16.71
CA ALA A 348 24.16 8.96 -16.00
C ALA A 348 25.08 10.11 -15.58
N VAL A 349 25.53 10.10 -14.32
CA VAL A 349 26.52 11.06 -13.79
C VAL A 349 27.82 10.33 -13.45
N CYS A 350 28.91 10.67 -14.14
CA CYS A 350 30.24 10.11 -13.89
C CYS A 350 30.75 10.44 -12.49
N GLY A 351 31.55 9.54 -11.92
CA GLY A 351 32.10 9.68 -10.57
C GLY A 351 32.30 8.29 -10.00
N SER A 352 31.49 7.90 -9.02
CA SER A 352 31.37 6.50 -8.59
C SER A 352 30.75 5.60 -9.66
N LEU A 353 30.02 6.15 -10.64
CA LEU A 353 29.69 5.43 -11.88
C LEU A 353 30.93 5.43 -12.81
N PRO A 354 31.43 4.25 -13.22
CA PRO A 354 32.69 4.15 -13.96
C PRO A 354 32.51 4.55 -15.43
N CYS A 355 33.11 5.67 -15.80
CA CYS A 355 33.22 6.12 -17.19
C CYS A 355 34.56 5.64 -17.78
N PRO A 356 34.62 5.21 -19.07
CA PRO A 356 33.68 5.47 -20.15
C PRO A 356 32.59 4.40 -20.36
N ASN A 357 32.45 3.40 -19.48
CA ASN A 357 31.38 2.39 -19.60
C ASN A 357 29.99 3.05 -19.43
N TYR A 358 29.89 3.99 -18.49
CA TYR A 358 28.86 5.02 -18.46
C TYR A 358 29.38 6.29 -19.17
N VAL A 359 28.47 7.15 -19.61
CA VAL A 359 28.81 8.42 -20.27
C VAL A 359 28.03 9.55 -19.59
N GLN A 360 28.73 10.62 -19.18
CA GLN A 360 28.15 11.79 -18.54
C GLN A 360 26.96 12.36 -19.32
N GLY A 361 25.84 12.59 -18.65
CA GLY A 361 24.63 13.20 -19.20
C GLY A 361 23.86 12.32 -20.19
N ARG A 362 24.20 11.03 -20.34
CA ARG A 362 23.49 10.13 -21.25
C ARG A 362 22.33 9.44 -20.56
N GLU A 363 21.19 9.40 -21.22
CA GLU A 363 19.98 8.73 -20.76
C GLU A 363 20.22 7.22 -20.61
N LEU A 364 19.84 6.68 -19.45
CA LEU A 364 19.97 5.26 -19.16
C LEU A 364 18.83 4.48 -19.81
N THR A 365 19.20 3.45 -20.57
CA THR A 365 18.23 2.48 -21.07
C THR A 365 17.80 1.51 -19.96
N CYS A 366 16.77 0.72 -20.22
CA CYS A 366 16.34 -0.37 -19.34
C CYS A 366 15.76 -1.53 -20.16
N VAL A 367 15.66 -2.70 -19.53
CA VAL A 367 14.94 -3.86 -20.05
C VAL A 367 14.21 -4.56 -18.92
N VAL A 368 12.98 -5.02 -19.16
CA VAL A 368 12.25 -5.93 -18.30
C VAL A 368 12.33 -7.33 -18.89
N CYS A 369 12.75 -8.26 -18.06
CA CYS A 369 13.06 -9.64 -18.41
C CYS A 369 12.22 -10.61 -17.57
N SER A 370 11.97 -11.81 -18.09
CA SER A 370 11.30 -12.91 -17.37
C SER A 370 12.00 -14.25 -17.61
N GLN A 371 11.83 -15.18 -16.66
CA GLN A 371 12.36 -16.56 -16.70
C GLN A 371 11.45 -17.53 -15.94
#